data_AF-A0A7I4YME3-F1
#
_entry.id   AF-A0A7I4YME3-F1
#
_cell.length_a   1.000
_cell.length_b   1.000
_cell.length_c   1.000
_cell.angle_alpha   90.00
_cell.angle_beta   90.00
_cell.angle_gamma   90.00
#
_symmetry.space_group_name_H-M   'P 1'
#
loop_
_entity.id
_entity.type
_entity.pdbx_description
1 polymer ?
#
loop_
_entity_poly.entity_id
_entity_poly.type
_entity_poly.pdbx_seq_one_letter_code
_entity_poly.pdbx_strand_id
1 'polypeptide(L)'
;MWLNSIFTIFVVYTVTVSNINAEVLMNRDGCGTTKACLFKPSGCDPNLDCTIGLIFFVVGPNQLRLEMVATSLIPAVQQQYIAIAFSNDAIMGDDFVTECVLSDMGQFAGWEPEIFVSFNHGKANDRIYLNDDEHNQLITNVSSQVVDGRLVCHFTQQIVPQIDRRNGLIWSLDKPFYIMGATGSAQPDEVNAHDTNRGSHFYPIVSSAKINPSTIGGVKFDQPVISAVSEVDITIASAPSSTPSAAGFNVEQSEVEDSPVTMVVEENSSASYRNKDSSTVAYSTNDVPMATYSGSESSSFVYSGSGHPVAIVSLYSIVLLLRLL
;
A
#
# COMPACT_ATOMS: atom_id res chain seq x y z
N MET A 1 -82.53 2.05 -12.27
CA MET A 1 -81.29 2.84 -12.12
C MET A 1 -80.41 2.16 -11.09
N TRP A 2 -79.48 1.31 -11.52
CA TRP A 2 -78.37 0.82 -10.69
C TRP A 2 -77.13 0.87 -11.59
N LEU A 3 -76.18 1.75 -11.28
CA LEU A 3 -74.91 1.88 -12.00
C LEU A 3 -73.93 0.84 -11.45
N ASN A 4 -73.45 -0.05 -12.33
CA ASN A 4 -72.29 -0.90 -12.05
C ASN A 4 -71.01 -0.08 -12.24
N SER A 5 -70.36 0.30 -11.13
CA SER A 5 -69.00 0.85 -11.16
C SER A 5 -67.99 -0.28 -11.16
N ILE A 6 -67.34 -0.50 -12.31
CA ILE A 6 -66.19 -1.39 -12.45
C ILE A 6 -64.96 -0.61 -11.95
N PHE A 7 -64.44 -0.99 -10.78
CA PHE A 7 -63.16 -0.49 -10.27
C PHE A 7 -62.03 -1.32 -10.91
N THR A 8 -61.40 -0.79 -11.96
CA THR A 8 -60.19 -1.38 -12.54
C THR A 8 -59.00 -1.02 -11.65
N ILE A 9 -58.47 -2.01 -10.91
CA ILE A 9 -57.24 -1.86 -10.12
C ILE A 9 -56.05 -1.86 -11.09
N PHE A 10 -55.45 -0.69 -11.33
CA PHE A 10 -54.16 -0.60 -12.01
C PHE A 10 -53.05 -0.95 -11.01
N VAL A 11 -52.50 -2.17 -11.12
CA VAL A 11 -51.29 -2.56 -10.39
C VAL A 11 -50.09 -1.91 -11.09
N VAL A 12 -49.58 -0.82 -10.51
CA VAL A 12 -48.35 -0.17 -10.96
C VAL A 12 -47.17 -0.95 -10.38
N TYR A 13 -46.50 -1.76 -11.20
CA TYR A 13 -45.23 -2.39 -10.82
C TYR A 13 -44.11 -1.36 -10.90
N THR A 14 -43.66 -0.83 -9.77
CA THR A 14 -42.43 -0.01 -9.71
C THR A 14 -41.22 -0.94 -9.76
N VAL A 15 -40.54 -0.99 -10.91
CA VAL A 15 -39.24 -1.66 -11.04
C VAL A 15 -38.20 -0.80 -10.33
N THR A 16 -37.82 -1.19 -9.12
CA THR A 16 -36.68 -0.57 -8.43
C THR A 16 -35.39 -1.12 -9.04
N VAL A 17 -34.70 -0.31 -9.83
CA VAL A 17 -33.33 -0.60 -10.26
C VAL A 17 -32.42 -0.33 -9.05
N SER A 18 -32.02 -1.39 -8.35
CA SER A 18 -30.96 -1.29 -7.34
C SER A 18 -29.63 -1.11 -8.07
N ASN A 19 -28.94 0.00 -7.82
CA ASN A 19 -27.56 0.18 -8.24
C ASN A 19 -26.71 -0.89 -7.56
N ILE A 20 -26.25 -1.88 -8.32
CA ILE A 20 -25.17 -2.75 -7.88
C ILE A 20 -23.89 -1.91 -7.93
N ASN A 21 -23.31 -1.63 -6.76
CA ASN A 21 -21.97 -1.06 -6.72
C ASN A 21 -21.05 -2.10 -7.39
N ALA A 22 -20.34 -1.69 -8.45
CA ALA A 22 -19.36 -2.56 -9.07
C ALA A 22 -18.30 -2.92 -8.04
N GLU A 23 -18.05 -4.20 -7.85
CA GLU A 23 -17.05 -4.69 -6.92
C GLU A 23 -15.65 -4.26 -7.37
N VAL A 24 -14.87 -3.69 -6.46
CA VAL A 24 -13.46 -3.34 -6.69
C VAL A 24 -12.67 -4.64 -6.61
N LEU A 25 -12.48 -5.29 -7.75
CA LEU A 25 -11.79 -6.57 -7.88
C LEU A 25 -10.32 -6.40 -8.28
N MET A 26 -9.45 -7.27 -7.78
CA MET A 26 -8.04 -7.34 -8.17
C MET A 26 -7.84 -8.33 -9.32
N ASN A 27 -7.16 -7.91 -10.39
CA ASN A 27 -6.93 -8.75 -11.56
C ASN A 27 -5.49 -9.33 -11.61
N ARG A 28 -5.39 -10.65 -11.49
CA ARG A 28 -4.12 -11.42 -11.52
C ARG A 28 -3.54 -11.60 -12.93
N ASP A 29 -4.28 -11.29 -13.99
CA ASP A 29 -3.79 -11.43 -15.36
C ASP A 29 -2.54 -10.58 -15.57
N GLY A 30 -1.47 -11.24 -16.03
CA GLY A 30 -0.17 -10.61 -16.21
C GLY A 30 0.76 -10.68 -14.98
N CYS A 31 0.35 -11.29 -13.87
CA CYS A 31 1.24 -11.53 -12.73
C CYS A 31 2.50 -12.29 -13.15
N GLY A 32 3.67 -11.75 -12.78
CA GLY A 32 4.98 -12.30 -13.13
C GLY A 32 5.47 -11.93 -14.53
N THR A 33 4.68 -11.22 -15.33
CA THR A 33 5.07 -10.75 -16.66
C THR A 33 4.91 -9.23 -16.78
N THR A 34 3.67 -8.74 -16.86
CA THR A 34 3.33 -7.32 -16.99
C THR A 34 2.90 -6.67 -15.67
N LYS A 35 2.66 -7.48 -14.63
CA LYS A 35 2.35 -7.05 -13.27
C LYS A 35 3.26 -7.74 -12.27
N ALA A 36 3.69 -7.00 -11.26
CA ALA A 36 4.35 -7.58 -10.10
C ALA A 36 3.28 -7.91 -9.07
N CYS A 37 3.34 -9.12 -8.51
CA CYS A 37 2.31 -9.63 -7.62
C CYS A 37 2.94 -10.33 -6.43
N LEU A 38 2.48 -9.99 -5.23
CA LEU A 38 2.87 -10.64 -3.99
C LEU A 38 1.58 -11.02 -3.25
N PHE A 39 1.48 -12.28 -2.83
CA PHE A 39 0.28 -12.83 -2.21
C PHE A 39 0.63 -13.65 -0.98
N LYS A 40 -0.19 -13.54 0.07
CA LYS A 40 -0.13 -14.38 1.26
C LYS A 40 -1.52 -14.91 1.62
N PRO A 41 -1.66 -16.24 1.78
CA PRO A 41 -0.65 -17.27 1.51
C PRO A 41 -0.23 -17.30 0.03
N SER A 42 0.96 -17.84 -0.26
CA SER A 42 1.44 -17.89 -1.66
C SER A 42 0.44 -18.63 -2.55
N GLY A 43 0.02 -17.99 -3.64
CA GLY A 43 -0.89 -18.58 -4.62
C GLY A 43 -2.38 -18.31 -4.40
N CYS A 44 -2.77 -17.70 -3.27
CA CYS A 44 -4.17 -17.32 -3.00
C CYS A 44 -4.77 -16.43 -4.10
N ASP A 45 -6.10 -16.41 -4.15
CA ASP A 45 -6.89 -15.48 -4.95
C ASP A 45 -7.16 -14.21 -4.12
N PRO A 46 -6.73 -13.02 -4.59
CA PRO A 46 -6.95 -11.78 -3.87
C PRO A 46 -8.43 -11.44 -3.67
N ASN A 47 -9.32 -12.02 -4.49
CA ASN A 47 -10.76 -11.80 -4.38
C ASN A 47 -11.46 -12.87 -3.54
N LEU A 48 -10.75 -13.87 -2.99
CA LEU A 48 -11.37 -14.95 -2.20
C LEU A 48 -10.66 -15.18 -0.87
N ASP A 49 -9.36 -15.49 -0.88
CA ASP A 49 -8.68 -16.13 0.26
C ASP A 49 -7.27 -15.57 0.58
N CYS A 50 -6.87 -14.44 0.00
CA CYS A 50 -5.66 -13.75 0.42
C CYS A 50 -5.82 -12.99 1.74
N THR A 51 -4.89 -13.21 2.66
CA THR A 51 -4.69 -12.38 3.85
C THR A 51 -4.07 -11.04 3.51
N ILE A 52 -3.06 -11.05 2.63
CA ILE A 52 -2.43 -9.85 2.08
C ILE A 52 -2.18 -10.10 0.59
N GLY A 53 -2.56 -9.17 -0.27
CA GLY A 53 -2.27 -9.20 -1.70
C GLY A 53 -1.84 -7.83 -2.19
N LEU A 54 -0.79 -7.79 -3.00
CA LEU A 54 -0.29 -6.60 -3.66
C LEU A 54 -0.12 -6.89 -5.15
N ILE A 55 -0.64 -6.02 -6.00
CA ILE A 55 -0.42 -6.02 -7.43
C ILE A 55 -0.02 -4.60 -7.84
N PHE A 56 1.06 -4.46 -8.61
CA PHE A 56 1.47 -3.16 -9.14
C PHE A 56 2.07 -3.25 -10.53
N PHE A 57 1.83 -2.20 -11.31
CA PHE A 57 2.26 -2.08 -12.69
C PHE A 57 2.15 -0.65 -13.19
N VAL A 58 2.94 -0.29 -14.19
CA VAL A 58 2.92 1.02 -14.83
C VAL A 58 1.75 1.10 -15.80
N VAL A 59 0.94 2.14 -15.67
CA VAL A 59 -0.26 2.40 -16.48
C VAL A 59 -0.13 3.61 -17.40
N GLY A 60 0.92 4.41 -17.22
CA GLY A 60 1.19 5.58 -18.04
C GLY A 60 2.50 6.27 -17.65
N PRO A 61 2.83 7.41 -18.31
CA PRO A 61 3.98 8.21 -17.95
C PRO A 61 3.92 8.62 -16.47
N ASN A 62 4.98 8.32 -15.73
CA ASN A 62 5.08 8.60 -14.29
C ASN A 62 3.93 8.04 -13.44
N GLN A 63 3.25 6.97 -13.85
CA GLN A 63 2.06 6.46 -13.16
C GLN A 63 2.19 4.98 -12.82
N LEU A 64 2.32 4.69 -11.53
CA LEU A 64 2.29 3.34 -10.96
C LEU A 64 0.91 3.04 -10.41
N ARG A 65 0.21 2.07 -10.98
CA ARG A 65 -1.03 1.55 -10.42
C ARG A 65 -0.70 0.59 -9.28
N LEU A 66 -1.38 0.77 -8.15
CA LEU A 66 -1.33 -0.10 -6.99
C LEU A 66 -2.73 -0.66 -6.75
N GLU A 67 -2.81 -1.98 -6.61
CA GLU A 67 -4.00 -2.72 -6.22
C GLU A 67 -3.63 -3.57 -5.00
N MET A 68 -4.34 -3.40 -3.89
CA MET A 68 -3.99 -4.01 -2.61
C MET A 68 -5.22 -4.60 -1.93
N VAL A 69 -5.04 -5.75 -1.28
CA VAL A 69 -6.09 -6.39 -0.47
C VAL A 69 -5.55 -6.88 0.87
N ALA A 70 -6.32 -6.67 1.94
CA ALA A 70 -6.08 -7.27 3.25
C ALA A 70 -7.35 -7.92 3.79
N THR A 71 -7.24 -9.07 4.45
CA THR A 71 -8.36 -9.62 5.24
C THR A 71 -8.66 -8.71 6.44
N SER A 72 -9.94 -8.48 6.74
CA SER A 72 -10.39 -7.71 7.89
C SER A 72 -9.88 -8.32 9.20
N LEU A 73 -9.43 -7.47 10.12
CA LEU A 73 -8.96 -7.92 11.44
C LEU A 73 -10.12 -8.43 12.31
N ILE A 74 -9.79 -9.42 13.15
CA ILE A 74 -10.72 -9.98 14.14
C ILE A 74 -10.04 -9.92 15.52
N PRO A 75 -10.65 -9.23 16.51
CA PRO A 75 -11.91 -8.48 16.43
C PRO A 75 -11.82 -7.26 15.50
N ALA A 76 -12.97 -6.79 15.03
CA ALA A 76 -13.06 -5.61 14.17
C ALA A 76 -12.46 -4.37 14.87
N VAL A 77 -11.74 -3.56 14.10
CA VAL A 77 -11.06 -2.34 14.56
C VAL A 77 -11.67 -1.13 13.88
N GLN A 78 -11.58 0.04 14.51
CA GLN A 78 -12.20 1.25 13.97
C GLN A 78 -11.60 1.68 12.62
N GLN A 79 -10.28 1.53 12.49
CA GLN A 79 -9.54 1.77 11.26
C GLN A 79 -8.55 0.63 11.05
N GLN A 80 -8.46 0.14 9.82
CA GLN A 80 -7.48 -0.85 9.41
C GLN A 80 -6.74 -0.33 8.19
N TYR A 81 -5.45 -0.59 8.15
CA TYR A 81 -4.61 -0.22 7.03
C TYR A 81 -4.14 -1.45 6.24
N ILE A 82 -3.86 -1.24 4.96
CA ILE A 82 -2.95 -2.06 4.17
C ILE A 82 -1.85 -1.17 3.60
N ALA A 83 -0.61 -1.59 3.74
CA ALA A 83 0.56 -0.82 3.34
C ALA A 83 1.45 -1.61 2.37
N ILE A 84 2.04 -0.88 1.44
CA ILE A 84 3.16 -1.32 0.61
C ILE A 84 4.41 -0.52 0.99
N ALA A 85 5.53 -1.21 1.18
CA ALA A 85 6.82 -0.59 1.45
C ALA A 85 7.82 -0.89 0.33
N PHE A 86 8.65 0.11 0.02
CA PHE A 86 9.78 0.02 -0.89
C PHE A 86 11.06 0.10 -0.07
N SER A 87 11.80 -1.00 -0.01
CA SER A 87 12.98 -1.13 0.85
C SER A 87 14.25 -1.44 0.06
N ASN A 88 15.39 -1.00 0.58
CA ASN A 88 16.69 -1.35 0.01
C ASN A 88 17.16 -2.75 0.42
N ASP A 89 16.57 -3.37 1.44
CA ASP A 89 16.86 -4.72 1.91
C ASP A 89 15.57 -5.49 2.27
N ALA A 90 15.69 -6.72 2.77
CA ALA A 90 14.54 -7.59 3.05
C ALA A 90 13.98 -7.43 4.48
N ILE A 91 14.36 -6.38 5.21
CA ILE A 91 14.03 -6.16 6.62
C ILE A 91 13.45 -4.75 6.79
N MET A 92 12.33 -4.64 7.49
CA MET A 92 11.76 -3.34 7.85
C MET A 92 12.78 -2.49 8.62
N GLY A 93 12.98 -1.25 8.23
CA GLY A 93 14.04 -0.42 8.78
C GLY A 93 14.03 0.99 8.24
N ASP A 94 14.48 1.13 6.99
CA ASP A 94 14.56 2.38 6.27
C ASP A 94 13.78 2.19 4.97
N ASP A 95 12.47 2.41 5.06
CA ASP A 95 11.54 2.07 3.99
C ASP A 95 10.62 3.24 3.69
N PHE A 96 10.45 3.54 2.41
CA PHE A 96 9.38 4.43 1.96
C PHE A 96 8.08 3.62 1.85
N VAL A 97 7.03 4.09 2.50
CA VAL A 97 5.77 3.38 2.65
C VAL A 97 4.63 4.20 2.08
N THR A 98 3.71 3.52 1.40
CA THR A 98 2.39 4.06 1.09
C THR A 98 1.35 3.15 1.72
N GLU A 99 0.42 3.73 2.47
CA GLU A 99 -0.62 3.00 3.20
C GLU A 99 -2.01 3.50 2.82
N CYS A 100 -2.94 2.57 2.75
CA CYS A 100 -4.36 2.86 2.55
C CYS A 100 -5.11 2.48 3.82
N VAL A 101 -5.73 3.48 4.45
CA VAL A 101 -6.50 3.34 5.68
C VAL A 101 -7.98 3.39 5.34
N LEU A 102 -8.73 2.40 5.80
CA LEU A 102 -10.18 2.39 5.71
C LEU A 102 -10.77 2.37 7.11
N SER A 103 -11.87 3.09 7.30
CA SER A 103 -12.70 2.96 8.50
C SER A 103 -13.76 1.89 8.31
N ASP A 104 -13.91 1.00 9.30
CA ASP A 104 -15.00 0.00 9.36
C ASP A 104 -16.32 0.59 9.89
N MET A 105 -16.40 1.93 10.05
CA MET A 105 -17.64 2.64 10.40
C MET A 105 -18.62 2.77 9.22
N GLY A 106 -18.45 1.94 8.18
CA GLY A 106 -18.99 2.08 6.82
C GLY A 106 -20.51 2.00 6.63
N GLN A 107 -21.31 2.29 7.65
CA GLN A 107 -22.70 2.75 7.48
C GLN A 107 -22.92 4.23 7.82
N PHE A 108 -22.03 4.88 8.56
CA PHE A 108 -22.24 6.25 9.05
C PHE A 108 -21.26 7.28 8.46
N ALA A 109 -20.07 6.86 8.04
CA ALA A 109 -19.00 7.76 7.59
C ALA A 109 -18.57 7.57 6.12
N GLY A 110 -19.18 6.63 5.39
CA GLY A 110 -18.69 6.22 4.07
C GLY A 110 -17.46 5.32 4.14
N TRP A 111 -17.13 4.66 3.02
CA TRP A 111 -15.92 3.85 2.86
C TRP A 111 -14.85 4.64 2.10
N GLU A 112 -14.71 5.93 2.41
CA GLU A 112 -13.69 6.75 1.75
C GLU A 112 -12.32 6.33 2.27
N PRO A 113 -11.43 5.82 1.41
CA PRO A 113 -10.09 5.44 1.83
C PRO A 113 -9.24 6.69 1.97
N GLU A 114 -8.37 6.68 2.96
CA GLU A 114 -7.32 7.69 3.08
C GLU A 114 -5.98 7.06 2.73
N ILE A 115 -5.27 7.67 1.76
CA ILE A 115 -3.95 7.21 1.34
C ILE A 115 -2.91 8.11 2.00
N PHE A 116 -2.04 7.53 2.80
CA PHE A 116 -0.91 8.24 3.40
C PHE A 116 0.40 7.74 2.80
N VAL A 117 1.40 8.62 2.85
CA VAL A 117 2.80 8.24 2.68
C VAL A 117 3.50 8.36 4.03
N SER A 118 4.38 7.43 4.32
CA SER A 118 5.11 7.36 5.57
C SER A 118 6.53 6.85 5.33
N PHE A 119 7.37 6.96 6.35
CA PHE A 119 8.71 6.44 6.34
C PHE A 119 8.94 5.58 7.58
N ASN A 120 9.52 4.40 7.40
CA ASN A 120 9.93 3.58 8.53
C ASN A 120 11.29 4.04 9.03
N HIS A 121 11.42 4.16 10.35
CA HIS A 121 12.69 4.35 11.05
C HIS A 121 12.89 3.20 12.04
N GLY A 122 13.71 2.22 11.66
CA GLY A 122 13.86 0.97 12.39
C GLY A 122 12.57 0.16 12.40
N LYS A 123 11.87 0.14 13.55
CA LYS A 123 10.59 -0.58 13.74
C LYS A 123 9.42 0.36 14.00
N ALA A 124 9.65 1.68 13.90
CA ALA A 124 8.63 2.70 13.99
C ALA A 124 8.28 3.20 12.58
N ASN A 125 7.08 3.78 12.45
CA ASN A 125 6.59 4.40 11.23
C ASN A 125 6.21 5.84 11.55
N ASP A 126 6.67 6.78 10.72
CA ASP A 126 6.32 8.19 10.82
C ASP A 126 5.61 8.63 9.53
N ARG A 127 4.38 9.14 9.65
CA ARG A 127 3.64 9.70 8.52
C ARG A 127 4.29 10.98 8.01
N ILE A 128 4.36 11.11 6.70
CA ILE A 128 4.83 12.31 6.02
C ILE A 128 3.60 13.15 5.67
N TYR A 129 3.44 14.29 6.32
CA TYR A 129 2.32 15.18 6.07
C TYR A 129 2.44 15.85 4.70
N LEU A 130 1.44 15.62 3.85
CA LEU A 130 1.25 16.29 2.56
C LEU A 130 0.05 17.23 2.69
N ASN A 131 0.14 18.42 2.09
CA ASN A 131 -1.05 19.23 1.89
C ASN A 131 -1.91 18.67 0.74
N ASP A 132 -3.13 19.19 0.57
CA ASP A 132 -4.07 18.70 -0.44
C ASP A 132 -3.51 18.74 -1.87
N ASP A 133 -2.75 19.78 -2.24
CA ASP A 133 -2.17 19.89 -3.58
C ASP A 133 -1.07 18.83 -3.80
N GLU A 134 -0.19 18.65 -2.82
CA GLU A 134 0.87 17.65 -2.87
C GLU A 134 0.30 16.22 -2.89
N HIS A 135 -0.75 15.97 -2.09
CA HIS A 135 -1.44 14.68 -2.05
C HIS A 135 -2.08 14.37 -3.39
N ASN A 136 -2.89 15.29 -3.93
CA ASN A 136 -3.56 15.13 -5.22
C ASN A 136 -2.58 15.04 -6.40
N GLN A 137 -1.38 15.60 -6.26
CA GLN A 137 -0.34 15.48 -7.26
C GLN A 137 0.36 14.10 -7.21
N LEU A 138 0.63 13.58 -6.01
CA LEU A 138 1.33 12.31 -5.82
C LEU A 138 0.40 11.10 -6.03
N ILE A 139 -0.85 11.17 -5.56
CA ILE A 139 -1.82 10.08 -5.50
C ILE A 139 -3.10 10.46 -6.25
N THR A 140 -3.57 9.58 -7.13
CA THR A 140 -4.77 9.79 -7.96
C THR A 140 -5.55 8.49 -8.14
N ASN A 141 -6.74 8.54 -8.75
CA ASN A 141 -7.55 7.37 -9.13
C ASN A 141 -7.79 6.40 -7.96
N VAL A 142 -8.09 6.96 -6.80
CA VAL A 142 -8.32 6.23 -5.56
C VAL A 142 -9.70 5.56 -5.60
N SER A 143 -9.75 4.29 -5.24
CA SER A 143 -10.98 3.53 -5.09
C SER A 143 -10.79 2.45 -4.04
N SER A 144 -11.77 2.26 -3.16
CA SER A 144 -11.70 1.21 -2.16
C SER A 144 -13.06 0.61 -1.85
N GLN A 145 -13.04 -0.56 -1.22
CA GLN A 145 -14.23 -1.25 -0.78
C GLN A 145 -13.90 -2.20 0.36
N VAL A 146 -14.87 -2.43 1.24
CA VAL A 146 -14.87 -3.62 2.10
C VAL A 146 -15.87 -4.61 1.55
N VAL A 147 -15.38 -5.76 1.09
CA VAL A 147 -16.19 -6.82 0.48
C VAL A 147 -15.78 -8.18 1.04
N ASP A 148 -16.77 -8.96 1.48
CA ASP A 148 -16.61 -10.26 2.14
C ASP A 148 -15.51 -10.33 3.22
N GLY A 149 -15.43 -9.30 4.06
CA GLY A 149 -14.41 -9.24 5.12
C GLY A 149 -12.99 -9.04 4.59
N ARG A 150 -12.84 -8.37 3.44
CA ARG A 150 -11.57 -7.95 2.87
C ARG A 150 -11.61 -6.45 2.53
N LEU A 151 -10.54 -5.75 2.89
CA LEU A 151 -10.30 -4.37 2.50
C LEU A 151 -9.59 -4.40 1.16
N VAL A 152 -10.21 -3.83 0.12
CA VAL A 152 -9.60 -3.65 -1.19
C VAL A 152 -9.34 -2.17 -1.39
N CYS A 153 -8.14 -1.83 -1.84
CA CYS A 153 -7.74 -0.46 -2.09
C CYS A 153 -6.88 -0.36 -3.34
N HIS A 154 -7.31 0.49 -4.27
CA HIS A 154 -6.56 0.79 -5.48
C HIS A 154 -6.29 2.29 -5.57
N PHE A 155 -5.12 2.66 -6.07
CA PHE A 155 -4.77 4.04 -6.39
C PHE A 155 -3.63 4.07 -7.40
N THR A 156 -3.35 5.25 -7.94
CA THR A 156 -2.21 5.50 -8.80
C THR A 156 -1.27 6.46 -8.11
N GLN A 157 0.01 6.10 -8.01
CA GLN A 157 1.07 6.90 -7.40
C GLN A 157 2.11 7.32 -8.44
N GLN A 158 2.71 8.50 -8.29
CA GLN A 158 3.85 8.88 -9.13
C GLN A 158 5.08 8.01 -8.90
N ILE A 159 5.73 7.58 -9.98
CA ILE A 159 7.00 6.83 -9.93
C ILE A 159 8.14 7.75 -9.49
N VAL A 160 8.18 8.96 -10.03
CA VAL A 160 9.11 10.04 -9.69
C VAL A 160 8.27 11.18 -9.11
N PRO A 161 8.25 11.35 -7.78
CA PRO A 161 7.48 12.40 -7.13
C PRO A 161 7.85 13.79 -7.65
N GLN A 162 6.83 14.58 -8.00
CA GLN A 162 6.96 15.97 -8.45
C GLN A 162 6.61 16.99 -7.34
N ILE A 163 6.72 16.56 -6.09
CA ILE A 163 6.48 17.34 -4.87
C ILE A 163 7.79 17.47 -4.07
N ASP A 164 7.81 18.29 -3.01
CA ASP A 164 8.95 18.32 -2.09
C ASP A 164 9.18 16.94 -1.47
N ARG A 165 10.44 16.50 -1.48
CA ARG A 165 10.86 15.16 -1.07
C ARG A 165 11.04 15.01 0.44
N ARG A 166 10.76 16.06 1.22
CA ARG A 166 10.81 16.06 2.69
C ARG A 166 12.13 15.52 3.19
N ASN A 167 13.23 16.17 2.79
CA ASN A 167 14.60 15.74 3.09
C ASN A 167 14.97 14.33 2.60
N GLY A 168 14.33 13.86 1.52
CA GLY A 168 14.60 12.57 0.91
C GLY A 168 13.81 11.40 1.48
N LEU A 169 12.81 11.65 2.33
CA LEU A 169 11.91 10.62 2.86
C LEU A 169 10.91 10.12 1.78
N ILE A 170 10.55 10.95 0.80
CA ILE A 170 9.73 10.53 -0.34
C ILE A 170 10.64 10.06 -1.48
N TRP A 171 10.49 8.80 -1.87
CA TRP A 171 11.41 8.14 -2.80
C TRP A 171 10.91 8.13 -4.25
N SER A 172 11.87 8.18 -5.18
CA SER A 172 11.62 7.77 -6.55
C SER A 172 11.62 6.25 -6.61
N LEU A 173 10.60 5.70 -7.27
CA LEU A 173 10.37 4.29 -7.53
C LEU A 173 11.02 3.82 -8.84
N ASP A 174 11.91 4.62 -9.43
CA ASP A 174 12.66 4.30 -10.65
C ASP A 174 13.98 3.56 -10.37
N LYS A 175 13.93 2.61 -9.43
CA LYS A 175 15.05 1.71 -9.11
C LYS A 175 14.55 0.43 -8.44
N PRO A 176 15.36 -0.64 -8.38
CA PRO A 176 14.97 -1.88 -7.73
C PRO A 176 14.85 -1.76 -6.20
N PHE A 177 13.75 -2.25 -5.64
CA PHE A 177 13.47 -2.36 -4.20
C PHE A 177 12.99 -3.75 -3.83
N TYR A 178 13.25 -4.18 -2.61
CA TYR A 178 12.39 -5.20 -1.99
C TYR A 178 11.02 -4.58 -1.75
N ILE A 179 9.98 -5.34 -2.07
CA ILE A 179 8.60 -4.92 -1.88
C ILE A 179 8.06 -5.63 -0.66
N MET A 180 7.50 -4.88 0.27
CA MET A 180 6.88 -5.44 1.47
C MET A 180 5.40 -5.09 1.51
N GLY A 181 4.60 -5.97 2.11
CA GLY A 181 3.18 -5.77 2.34
C GLY A 181 2.82 -6.09 3.78
N ALA A 182 2.06 -5.20 4.42
CA ALA A 182 1.62 -5.38 5.80
C ALA A 182 0.19 -4.87 5.98
N THR A 183 -0.49 -5.39 6.99
CA THR A 183 -1.81 -4.90 7.43
C THR A 183 -1.85 -4.89 8.95
N GLY A 184 -2.65 -3.99 9.51
CA GLY A 184 -2.78 -3.79 10.93
C GLY A 184 -3.88 -2.78 11.24
N SER A 185 -4.09 -2.50 12.52
CA SER A 185 -5.02 -1.45 12.93
C SER A 185 -4.37 -0.07 12.79
N ALA A 186 -5.18 0.95 12.55
CA ALA A 186 -4.72 2.33 12.45
C ALA A 186 -5.44 3.21 13.47
N GLN A 187 -4.85 4.38 13.71
CA GLN A 187 -5.43 5.52 14.40
C GLN A 187 -5.39 6.73 13.44
N PRO A 188 -6.10 7.83 13.74
CA PRO A 188 -6.16 9.00 12.84
C PRO A 188 -4.78 9.52 12.40
N ASP A 189 -3.77 9.46 13.27
CA ASP A 189 -2.45 10.05 13.01
C ASP A 189 -1.30 9.03 12.91
N GLU A 190 -1.57 7.74 13.11
CA GLU A 190 -0.54 6.69 13.13
C GLU A 190 -1.08 5.31 12.73
N VAL A 191 -0.16 4.39 12.42
CA VAL A 191 -0.46 2.97 12.26
C VAL A 191 0.11 2.16 13.42
N ASN A 192 -0.66 1.19 13.90
CA ASN A 192 -0.16 0.25 14.90
C ASN A 192 0.76 -0.79 14.25
N ALA A 193 1.58 -1.45 15.07
CA ALA A 193 2.41 -2.54 14.60
C ALA A 193 1.55 -3.65 13.93
N HIS A 194 1.99 -4.08 12.76
CA HIS A 194 1.47 -5.29 12.12
C HIS A 194 1.80 -6.54 12.96
N ASP A 195 1.20 -7.68 12.64
CA ASP A 195 1.49 -8.93 13.34
C ASP A 195 2.99 -9.30 13.23
N THR A 196 3.63 -9.56 14.38
CA THR A 196 5.06 -9.89 14.48
C THR A 196 5.31 -11.40 14.62
N ASN A 197 4.27 -12.22 14.71
CA ASN A 197 4.39 -13.66 14.79
C ASN A 197 4.66 -14.25 13.41
N ARG A 198 5.88 -14.77 13.17
CA ARG A 198 6.30 -15.35 11.89
C ARG A 198 5.41 -16.50 11.39
N GLY A 199 4.71 -17.20 12.28
CA GLY A 199 3.78 -18.28 11.93
C GLY A 199 2.38 -17.79 11.56
N SER A 200 2.08 -16.50 11.70
CA SER A 200 0.76 -15.92 11.45
C SER A 200 0.51 -15.71 9.96
N HIS A 201 -0.76 -15.91 9.58
CA HIS A 201 -1.27 -15.52 8.26
C HIS A 201 -1.22 -14.00 8.05
N PHE A 202 -1.25 -13.20 9.12
CA PHE A 202 -1.16 -11.74 9.07
C PHE A 202 0.28 -11.19 9.12
N TYR A 203 1.29 -12.06 9.29
CA TYR A 203 2.69 -11.61 9.26
C TYR A 203 3.02 -11.00 7.88
N PRO A 204 3.80 -9.91 7.80
CA PRO A 204 4.09 -9.24 6.55
C PRO A 204 4.65 -10.15 5.46
N ILE A 205 4.40 -9.76 4.21
CA ILE A 205 5.02 -10.34 3.03
C ILE A 205 6.20 -9.50 2.58
N VAL A 206 7.23 -10.15 2.05
CA VAL A 206 8.40 -9.51 1.45
C VAL A 206 8.70 -10.24 0.14
N SER A 207 9.04 -9.50 -0.92
CA SER A 207 9.47 -10.11 -2.19
C SER A 207 10.75 -10.93 -2.00
N SER A 208 10.89 -12.02 -2.75
CA SER A 208 12.11 -12.84 -2.71
C SER A 208 13.32 -12.16 -3.35
N ALA A 209 13.08 -11.16 -4.21
CA ALA A 209 14.10 -10.38 -4.89
C ALA A 209 13.66 -8.93 -5.05
N LYS A 210 14.60 -8.06 -5.42
CA LYS A 210 14.28 -6.67 -5.76
C LYS A 210 13.49 -6.59 -7.06
N ILE A 211 12.48 -5.73 -7.08
CA ILE A 211 11.63 -5.43 -8.23
C ILE A 211 11.80 -3.93 -8.49
N ASN A 212 11.97 -3.52 -9.76
CA ASN A 212 11.98 -2.10 -10.12
C ASN A 212 10.57 -1.66 -10.58
N PRO A 213 9.79 -0.94 -9.76
CA PRO A 213 8.42 -0.57 -10.08
C PRO A 213 8.25 0.17 -11.41
N SER A 214 9.21 1.00 -11.81
CA SER A 214 9.12 1.78 -13.06
C SER A 214 9.20 0.94 -14.34
N THR A 215 9.66 -0.31 -14.22
CA THR A 215 9.90 -1.19 -15.38
C THR A 215 8.86 -2.30 -15.53
N ILE A 216 7.93 -2.42 -14.58
CA ILE A 216 6.91 -3.46 -14.56
C ILE A 216 5.67 -2.96 -15.29
N GLY A 217 5.43 -3.46 -16.50
CA GLY A 217 4.29 -3.07 -17.33
C GLY A 217 4.40 -3.68 -18.73
N GLY A 218 3.29 -3.68 -19.47
CA GLY A 218 3.30 -4.11 -20.88
C GLY A 218 4.01 -3.11 -21.81
N VAL A 219 4.15 -1.86 -21.36
CA VAL A 219 4.75 -0.75 -22.11
C VAL A 219 5.73 -0.01 -21.21
N LYS A 220 6.89 0.35 -21.75
CA LYS A 220 7.87 1.21 -21.06
C LYS A 220 7.56 2.67 -21.35
N PHE A 221 7.63 3.50 -20.31
CA PHE A 221 7.45 4.94 -20.41
C PHE A 221 8.70 5.64 -19.89
N ASP A 222 9.08 6.72 -20.56
CA ASP A 222 10.14 7.59 -20.06
C ASP A 222 9.67 8.28 -18.78
N GLN A 223 10.52 8.25 -17.76
CA GLN A 223 10.25 8.90 -16.48
C GLN A 223 10.75 10.34 -16.51
N PRO A 224 10.08 11.28 -15.81
CA PRO A 224 10.57 12.65 -15.73
C PRO A 224 11.93 12.65 -15.03
N VAL A 225 12.84 13.49 -15.53
CA VAL A 225 14.15 13.66 -14.92
C VAL A 225 13.96 14.35 -13.57
N ILE A 226 14.56 13.80 -12.52
CA ILE A 226 14.64 14.49 -11.23
C ILE A 226 15.49 15.73 -11.48
N SER A 227 14.86 16.90 -11.56
CA SER A 227 15.58 18.17 -11.59
C SER A 227 16.31 18.30 -10.25
N ALA A 228 17.60 17.94 -10.23
CA ALA A 228 18.49 18.41 -9.18
C ALA A 228 18.38 19.94 -9.22
N VAL A 229 17.95 20.54 -8.11
CA VAL A 229 18.13 21.98 -7.93
C VAL A 229 19.62 22.22 -8.11
N SER A 230 19.98 22.87 -9.22
CA SER A 230 21.36 23.17 -9.58
C SER A 230 21.98 23.88 -8.39
N GLU A 231 23.01 23.28 -7.78
CA GLU A 231 23.96 24.06 -7.01
C GLU A 231 24.46 25.15 -7.95
N VAL A 232 24.15 26.40 -7.62
CA VAL A 232 24.68 27.56 -8.31
C VAL A 232 26.16 27.59 -7.97
N ASP A 233 26.98 27.09 -8.88
CA ASP A 233 28.44 27.22 -8.82
C ASP A 233 28.77 28.72 -8.98
N ILE A 234 28.88 29.42 -7.85
CA ILE A 234 29.39 30.79 -7.82
C ILE A 234 30.89 30.69 -8.09
N THR A 235 31.23 30.71 -9.37
CA THR A 235 32.60 30.93 -9.84
C THR A 235 33.00 32.36 -9.48
N ILE A 236 33.68 32.50 -8.34
CA ILE A 236 34.36 33.75 -7.96
C ILE A 236 35.53 33.93 -8.93
N ALA A 237 35.36 34.86 -9.86
CA ALA A 237 36.42 35.35 -10.74
C ALA A 237 37.57 35.91 -9.90
N SER A 238 38.78 35.41 -10.16
CA SER A 238 40.03 35.91 -9.59
C SER A 238 40.33 37.32 -10.10
N ALA A 239 40.37 38.30 -9.18
CA ALA A 239 40.94 39.62 -9.44
C ALA A 239 42.41 39.67 -8.95
N PRO A 240 43.28 40.44 -9.63
CA PRO A 240 44.73 40.34 -9.49
C PRO A 240 45.28 41.05 -8.24
N SER A 241 46.34 40.48 -7.69
CA SER A 241 47.09 41.02 -6.55
C SER A 241 47.78 42.34 -6.89
N SER A 242 47.56 43.36 -6.08
CA SER A 242 48.52 44.45 -5.88
C SER A 242 48.58 44.80 -4.40
N THR A 243 49.71 44.49 -3.78
CA THR A 243 50.13 45.02 -2.47
C THR A 243 50.60 46.47 -2.67
N PRO A 244 50.43 47.38 -1.68
CA PRO A 244 51.50 47.50 -0.69
C PRO A 244 51.10 47.95 0.74
N SER A 245 52.02 47.64 1.66
CA SER A 245 52.46 48.41 2.84
C SER A 245 51.62 48.52 4.13
N ALA A 246 52.18 47.83 5.14
CA ALA A 246 52.22 48.05 6.58
C ALA A 246 51.71 49.38 7.19
N ALA A 247 50.92 49.25 8.27
CA ALA A 247 51.09 49.96 9.54
C ALA A 247 50.21 49.34 10.67
N GLY A 248 50.86 48.95 11.78
CA GLY A 248 50.43 49.28 13.15
C GLY A 248 49.24 48.56 13.82
N PHE A 249 49.58 47.89 14.93
CA PHE A 249 49.00 48.06 16.30
C PHE A 249 48.03 46.99 16.88
N ASN A 250 48.61 46.30 17.88
CA ASN A 250 48.14 45.78 19.18
C ASN A 250 46.99 44.75 19.35
N VAL A 251 47.47 43.56 19.74
CA VAL A 251 47.08 42.68 20.88
C VAL A 251 46.06 43.24 21.88
N GLU A 252 45.00 42.45 22.14
CA GLU A 252 44.49 42.23 23.51
C GLU A 252 43.99 40.77 23.64
N GLN A 253 44.62 40.02 24.56
CA GLN A 253 44.21 38.70 25.03
C GLN A 253 43.10 38.85 26.08
N SER A 254 42.15 37.92 26.13
CA SER A 254 41.45 37.60 27.37
C SER A 254 41.31 36.09 27.54
N GLU A 255 41.67 35.65 28.74
CA GLU A 255 41.79 34.29 29.28
C GLU A 255 40.39 33.68 29.55
N VAL A 256 40.15 32.40 29.22
CA VAL A 256 40.22 31.20 30.10
C VAL A 256 39.50 31.34 31.44
N GLU A 257 38.37 30.62 31.57
CA GLU A 257 37.97 29.98 32.83
C GLU A 257 37.57 28.52 32.58
N ASP A 258 38.03 27.68 33.50
CA ASP A 258 38.10 26.22 33.50
C ASP A 258 37.23 25.66 34.65
N SER A 259 36.97 24.34 34.58
CA SER A 259 36.49 23.41 35.62
C SER A 259 34.99 23.04 35.66
N PRO A 260 34.66 21.81 36.15
CA PRO A 260 35.28 20.53 35.82
C PRO A 260 34.26 19.40 35.55
N VAL A 261 34.79 18.32 34.95
CA VAL A 261 34.14 17.03 34.66
C VAL A 261 34.01 16.17 35.93
N THR A 262 32.88 15.48 36.09
CA THR A 262 32.75 14.29 36.96
C THR A 262 32.34 13.09 36.13
N MET A 263 33.21 12.08 36.11
CA MET A 263 32.96 10.73 35.57
C MET A 263 32.25 9.87 36.60
N VAL A 264 31.24 9.12 36.17
CA VAL A 264 30.75 7.92 36.87
C VAL A 264 30.96 6.74 35.94
N VAL A 265 31.71 5.77 36.44
CA VAL A 265 32.02 4.48 35.82
C VAL A 265 30.98 3.47 36.32
N GLU A 266 30.33 2.75 35.42
CA GLU A 266 29.77 1.43 35.71
C GLU A 266 30.24 0.44 34.64
N GLU A 267 30.94 -0.60 35.11
CA GLU A 267 31.39 -1.77 34.37
C GLU A 267 30.33 -2.88 34.37
N ASN A 268 30.54 -3.84 33.46
CA ASN A 268 29.97 -5.18 33.30
C ASN A 268 28.68 -5.29 32.45
N SER A 269 28.57 -6.19 31.47
CA SER A 269 29.38 -7.37 31.14
C SER A 269 29.15 -7.84 29.70
N SER A 270 30.16 -8.54 29.22
CA SER A 270 30.38 -9.28 27.99
C SER A 270 29.29 -10.27 27.54
N ALA A 271 29.06 -10.37 26.22
CA ALA A 271 28.66 -11.62 25.56
C ALA A 271 29.25 -11.74 24.13
N SER A 272 30.38 -12.44 24.08
CA SER A 272 30.94 -13.31 23.03
C SER A 272 30.39 -13.24 21.59
N TYR A 273 31.28 -12.83 20.68
CA TYR A 273 31.31 -13.25 19.29
C TYR A 273 31.37 -14.79 19.15
N ARG A 274 30.61 -15.35 18.20
CA ARG A 274 30.88 -16.66 17.60
C ARG A 274 30.67 -16.56 16.09
N ASN A 275 31.79 -16.44 15.37
CA ASN A 275 31.88 -16.82 13.97
C ASN A 275 31.89 -18.35 13.89
N LYS A 276 31.08 -18.94 13.01
CA LYS A 276 31.39 -20.20 12.33
C LYS A 276 30.61 -20.33 11.02
N ASP A 277 31.42 -20.47 9.97
CA ASP A 277 31.29 -21.38 8.84
C ASP A 277 30.17 -21.17 7.81
N SER A 278 30.60 -20.50 6.74
CA SER A 278 30.41 -20.87 5.33
C SER A 278 30.12 -22.37 5.11
N SER A 279 28.96 -22.67 4.52
CA SER A 279 28.82 -23.82 3.63
C SER A 279 27.83 -23.50 2.51
N THR A 280 28.41 -23.20 1.35
CA THR A 280 27.85 -23.32 0.01
C THR A 280 27.29 -24.73 -0.21
N VAL A 281 26.03 -24.85 -0.60
CA VAL A 281 25.53 -26.01 -1.37
C VAL A 281 24.55 -25.50 -2.42
N ALA A 282 24.95 -25.68 -3.68
CA ALA A 282 24.12 -25.57 -4.86
C ALA A 282 23.64 -26.97 -5.26
N TYR A 283 22.36 -27.14 -5.60
CA TYR A 283 21.80 -28.15 -6.53
C TYR A 283 20.45 -27.58 -7.02
N SER A 284 20.28 -27.23 -8.29
CA SER A 284 20.04 -28.07 -9.48
C SER A 284 18.67 -28.75 -9.49
N THR A 285 17.77 -28.16 -10.29
CA THR A 285 16.86 -28.75 -11.30
C THR A 285 16.29 -30.17 -11.12
N ASN A 286 14.97 -30.23 -11.34
CA ASN A 286 14.13 -31.35 -11.82
C ASN A 286 13.89 -32.50 -10.84
N ASP A 287 12.67 -32.65 -10.35
CA ASP A 287 11.65 -33.54 -10.94
C ASP A 287 10.45 -33.72 -10.00
N VAL A 288 9.27 -33.74 -10.61
CA VAL A 288 7.98 -34.07 -10.02
C VAL A 288 7.92 -35.57 -9.68
N PRO A 289 7.17 -35.96 -8.63
CA PRO A 289 6.25 -37.06 -8.83
C PRO A 289 4.83 -36.75 -8.35
N MET A 290 3.90 -37.19 -9.19
CA MET A 290 2.48 -37.45 -8.93
C MET A 290 2.22 -38.01 -7.54
N ALA A 291 1.24 -37.42 -6.84
CA ALA A 291 0.45 -38.12 -5.85
C ALA A 291 -1.00 -38.23 -6.37
N THR A 292 -1.39 -39.46 -6.64
CA THR A 292 -2.77 -39.88 -6.89
C THR A 292 -3.58 -39.83 -5.60
N TYR A 293 -4.73 -39.15 -5.61
CA TYR A 293 -5.80 -39.42 -4.66
C TYR A 293 -7.13 -39.54 -5.39
N SER A 294 -7.69 -40.73 -5.32
CA SER A 294 -9.03 -41.11 -5.77
C SER A 294 -10.05 -40.80 -4.67
N GLY A 295 -11.13 -40.11 -5.03
CA GLY A 295 -12.25 -39.85 -4.12
C GLY A 295 -13.36 -39.12 -4.88
N SER A 296 -14.18 -39.89 -5.55
CA SER A 296 -15.38 -39.49 -6.27
C SER A 296 -16.45 -38.95 -5.32
N GLU A 297 -17.05 -37.81 -5.66
CA GLU A 297 -18.52 -37.68 -5.66
C GLU A 297 -18.94 -36.59 -6.64
N SER A 298 -19.94 -36.96 -7.44
CA SER A 298 -20.44 -36.30 -8.63
C SER A 298 -21.41 -35.18 -8.32
N SER A 299 -21.25 -34.02 -8.94
CA SER A 299 -22.37 -33.20 -9.39
C SER A 299 -21.93 -32.33 -10.57
N SER A 300 -22.32 -32.79 -11.76
CA SER A 300 -22.17 -32.09 -13.02
C SER A 300 -23.12 -30.89 -13.08
N PHE A 301 -22.57 -29.68 -13.16
CA PHE A 301 -23.27 -28.52 -13.70
C PHE A 301 -22.60 -28.07 -14.99
N VAL A 302 -23.37 -28.11 -16.06
CA VAL A 302 -23.04 -27.67 -17.41
C VAL A 302 -23.02 -26.13 -17.40
N TYR A 303 -21.86 -25.53 -17.67
CA TYR A 303 -21.76 -24.11 -18.01
C TYR A 303 -22.15 -23.94 -19.48
N SER A 304 -23.34 -23.39 -19.75
CA SER A 304 -23.65 -22.79 -21.04
C SER A 304 -23.40 -21.30 -20.96
N GLY A 305 -22.49 -20.80 -21.80
CA GLY A 305 -22.26 -19.37 -21.96
C GLY A 305 -23.50 -18.65 -22.50
N SER A 306 -23.81 -17.52 -21.88
CA SER A 306 -24.34 -16.30 -22.51
C SER A 306 -24.67 -15.32 -21.39
N GLY A 307 -23.95 -14.20 -21.36
CA GLY A 307 -24.19 -13.15 -20.40
C GLY A 307 -25.51 -12.44 -20.69
N HIS A 308 -26.50 -12.61 -19.82
CA HIS A 308 -27.63 -11.71 -19.63
C HIS A 308 -27.94 -11.61 -18.12
N PRO A 309 -28.31 -10.43 -17.61
CA PRO A 309 -28.55 -10.23 -16.19
C PRO A 309 -29.82 -10.98 -15.73
N VAL A 310 -29.69 -11.76 -14.66
CA VAL A 310 -30.81 -12.42 -13.98
C VAL A 310 -31.49 -11.39 -13.07
N ALA A 311 -32.74 -11.03 -13.39
CA ALA A 311 -33.57 -10.25 -12.48
C ALA A 311 -34.04 -11.15 -11.33
N ILE A 312 -33.54 -10.91 -10.11
CA ILE A 312 -34.04 -11.55 -8.89
C ILE A 312 -35.28 -10.77 -8.45
N VAL A 313 -36.46 -11.36 -8.60
CA VAL A 313 -37.72 -10.82 -8.09
C VAL A 313 -37.78 -11.12 -6.58
N SER A 314 -37.49 -10.12 -5.76
CA SER A 314 -37.65 -10.21 -4.30
C SER A 314 -39.12 -9.97 -3.94
N LEU A 315 -39.80 -11.00 -3.40
CA LEU A 315 -41.17 -10.93 -2.90
C LEU A 315 -41.21 -10.24 -1.52
N TYR A 316 -41.14 -8.91 -1.50
CA TYR A 316 -41.51 -8.12 -0.33
C TYR A 316 -42.72 -7.26 -0.65
N SER A 317 -43.92 -7.82 -0.51
CA SER A 317 -45.18 -7.09 -0.35
C SER A 317 -46.31 -8.02 0.08
N ILE A 318 -46.27 -8.50 1.33
CA ILE A 318 -47.45 -9.02 2.03
C ILE A 318 -47.49 -8.45 3.45
N VAL A 319 -47.51 -7.12 3.62
CA VAL A 319 -47.94 -6.50 4.88
C VAL A 319 -48.43 -5.07 4.61
N LEU A 320 -49.55 -4.87 3.92
CA LEU A 320 -50.33 -3.62 4.10
C LEU A 320 -51.73 -3.64 3.45
N LEU A 321 -52.53 -4.70 3.62
CA LEU A 321 -53.95 -4.62 3.26
C LEU A 321 -54.85 -5.44 4.20
N LEU A 322 -54.62 -5.31 5.51
CA LEU A 322 -55.47 -5.87 6.57
C LEU A 322 -55.73 -4.87 7.72
N ARG A 323 -55.69 -3.58 7.39
CA ARG A 323 -56.26 -2.50 8.20
C ARG A 323 -57.07 -1.59 7.31
N LEU A 324 -58.28 -2.02 6.98
CA LEU A 324 -59.45 -1.23 6.60
C LEU A 324 -60.58 -2.23 6.31
N LEU A 325 -61.00 -2.90 7.39
CA LEU A 325 -62.40 -3.22 7.64
C LEU A 325 -62.96 -2.07 8.49
#